data_AF-A0A7Y5LS13-F1
#
_entry.id   AF-A0A7Y5LS13-F1
#
_cell.length_a   1.000
_cell.length_b   1.000
_cell.length_c   1.000
_cell.angle_alpha   90.00
_cell.angle_beta   90.00
_cell.angle_gamma   90.00
#
_symmetry.space_group_name_H-M   'P 1'
#
loop_
_entity.id
_entity.type
_entity.pdbx_description
1 polymer ?
#
loop_
_entity_poly.entity_id
_entity_poly.type
_entity_poly.pdbx_seq_one_letter_code
_entity_poly.pdbx_strand_id
1 'polypeptide(L)'
;MSEQTKDNVLEPTLSAGLVALGIDIDELARRRLSLYQNLLNKWADKINLVGEAEPSETVGRHFLDSLACLRVLDDRVSALADIGTGAGFPGFVLAIARPGWHVTLLEPNGKRASFLLALRAHCGVDNVEIIARRSSDLQGQIHHAVCSRATFPAPVWIAEGGRLAKDGGFVLVMTARGETAEDQEAAAASGLSLIGVDQYELFWGPRTNLLYRKVSH
;
A
#
# COMPACT_ATOMS: atom_id res chain seq x y z
N MET A 1 -6.99 -21.45 27.32
CA MET A 1 -8.17 -20.76 27.90
C MET A 1 -7.65 -19.48 28.53
N SER A 2 -7.96 -18.25 28.13
CA SER A 2 -8.75 -17.67 27.06
C SER A 2 -8.24 -16.24 26.93
N GLU A 3 -7.57 -15.91 25.84
CA GLU A 3 -7.22 -14.51 25.49
C GLU A 3 -7.86 -14.15 24.14
N GLN A 4 -9.05 -14.71 23.90
CA GLN A 4 -9.96 -14.28 22.85
C GLN A 4 -10.81 -13.12 23.38
N THR A 5 -11.10 -12.16 22.51
CA THR A 5 -12.02 -11.03 22.70
C THR A 5 -11.48 -9.82 23.48
N LYS A 6 -10.43 -9.17 22.96
CA LYS A 6 -10.60 -7.73 22.70
C LYS A 6 -11.20 -7.65 21.30
N ASP A 7 -12.39 -7.09 21.19
CA ASP A 7 -13.21 -7.06 19.98
C ASP A 7 -12.37 -6.93 18.72
N ASN A 8 -12.44 -7.91 17.82
CA ASN A 8 -11.81 -7.79 16.50
C ASN A 8 -12.64 -6.80 15.68
N VAL A 9 -12.53 -5.50 16.00
CA VAL A 9 -13.25 -4.40 15.34
C VAL A 9 -12.95 -4.37 13.84
N LEU A 10 -11.83 -4.96 13.41
CA LEU A 10 -11.45 -5.02 11.99
C LEU A 10 -12.37 -5.93 11.17
N GLU A 11 -12.75 -7.11 11.65
CA GLU A 11 -13.36 -8.15 10.80
C GLU A 11 -14.72 -7.75 10.20
N PRO A 12 -15.65 -7.11 10.95
CA PRO A 12 -16.92 -6.66 10.38
C PRO A 12 -16.71 -5.60 9.28
N THR A 13 -15.85 -4.60 9.54
CA THR A 13 -15.54 -3.53 8.58
C THR A 13 -14.81 -4.06 7.36
N LEU A 14 -13.82 -4.95 7.57
CA LEU A 14 -13.06 -5.60 6.52
C LEU A 14 -13.98 -6.43 5.61
N SER A 15 -14.87 -7.24 6.19
CA SER A 15 -15.79 -8.07 5.41
C SER A 15 -16.74 -7.23 4.56
N ALA A 16 -17.36 -6.20 5.14
CA ALA A 16 -18.24 -5.30 4.40
C ALA A 16 -17.48 -4.56 3.28
N GLY A 17 -16.27 -4.09 3.56
CA GLY A 17 -15.44 -3.37 2.59
C GLY A 17 -14.93 -4.26 1.45
N LEU A 18 -14.55 -5.51 1.73
CA LEU A 18 -14.16 -6.48 0.70
C LEU A 18 -15.30 -6.76 -0.28
N VAL A 19 -16.52 -6.92 0.23
CA VAL A 19 -17.73 -7.07 -0.61
C VAL A 19 -17.97 -5.82 -1.46
N ALA A 20 -17.90 -4.63 -0.86
CA ALA A 20 -18.07 -3.37 -1.58
C ALA A 20 -17.01 -3.16 -2.68
N LEU A 21 -15.78 -3.61 -2.44
CA LEU A 21 -14.68 -3.52 -3.39
C LEU A 21 -14.68 -4.66 -4.42
N GLY A 22 -15.49 -5.72 -4.23
CA GLY A 22 -15.45 -6.93 -5.07
C GLY A 22 -14.10 -7.65 -5.00
N ILE A 23 -13.46 -7.67 -3.82
CA ILE A 23 -12.15 -8.28 -3.61
C ILE A 23 -12.31 -9.49 -2.71
N ASP A 24 -11.72 -10.60 -3.16
CA ASP A 24 -11.59 -11.80 -2.35
C ASP A 24 -10.16 -11.97 -1.81
N ILE A 25 -10.08 -12.35 -0.55
CA ILE A 25 -8.86 -12.79 0.13
C ILE A 25 -9.18 -14.06 0.94
N ASP A 26 -8.20 -14.94 1.06
CA ASP A 26 -8.38 -16.19 1.80
C ASP A 26 -8.39 -15.98 3.33
N GLU A 27 -8.75 -17.05 4.05
CA GLU A 27 -8.84 -17.06 5.50
C GLU A 27 -7.46 -16.82 6.18
N LEU A 28 -6.37 -17.25 5.54
CA LEU A 28 -5.02 -17.03 6.06
C LEU A 28 -4.65 -15.54 5.99
N ALA A 29 -4.98 -14.87 4.90
CA ALA A 29 -4.81 -13.44 4.72
C ALA A 29 -5.62 -12.66 5.75
N ARG A 30 -6.90 -12.99 5.96
CA ARG A 30 -7.75 -12.38 7.00
C ARG A 30 -7.14 -12.49 8.40
N ARG A 31 -6.64 -13.68 8.76
CA ARG A 31 -5.93 -13.91 10.03
C ARG A 31 -4.67 -13.07 10.15
N ARG A 32 -3.87 -12.99 9.09
CA ARG A 32 -2.64 -12.17 9.06
C ARG A 32 -2.94 -10.68 9.19
N LEU A 33 -4.01 -10.17 8.57
CA LEU A 33 -4.46 -8.79 8.75
C LEU A 33 -4.92 -8.51 10.18
N SER A 34 -5.61 -9.46 10.82
CA SER A 34 -5.96 -9.37 12.24
C SER A 34 -4.73 -9.34 13.15
N LEU A 35 -3.71 -10.19 12.88
CA LEU A 35 -2.43 -10.15 13.59
C LEU A 35 -1.70 -8.82 13.40
N TYR A 36 -1.71 -8.28 12.18
CA TYR A 36 -1.14 -6.97 11.87
C TYR A 36 -1.82 -5.88 12.68
N GLN A 37 -3.16 -5.80 12.66
CA GLN A 37 -3.92 -4.83 13.46
C GLN A 37 -3.56 -4.91 14.96
N ASN A 38 -3.45 -6.12 15.50
CA ASN A 38 -3.09 -6.31 16.90
C ASN A 38 -1.67 -5.81 17.22
N LEU A 39 -0.70 -6.07 16.33
CA LEU A 39 0.67 -5.59 16.52
C LEU A 39 0.75 -4.08 16.36
N LEU A 40 0.03 -3.51 15.38
CA LEU A 40 -0.04 -2.08 15.16
C LEU A 40 -0.56 -1.36 16.40
N ASN A 41 -1.65 -1.84 17.01
CA ASN A 41 -2.19 -1.27 18.26
C ASN A 41 -1.18 -1.32 19.42
N LYS A 42 -0.39 -2.41 19.53
CA LYS A 42 0.64 -2.55 20.57
C LYS A 42 1.82 -1.58 20.40
N TRP A 43 2.07 -1.12 19.17
CA TRP A 43 3.19 -0.24 18.85
C TRP A 43 2.77 1.21 18.62
N ALA A 44 1.49 1.47 18.33
CA ALA A 44 0.94 2.81 18.11
C ALA A 44 1.29 3.76 19.27
N ASP A 45 1.12 3.29 20.51
CA ASP A 45 1.43 4.04 21.74
C ASP A 45 2.93 4.35 21.93
N LYS A 46 3.82 3.66 21.20
CA LYS A 46 5.27 3.71 21.45
C LYS A 46 6.04 4.54 20.44
N ILE A 47 5.58 4.64 19.20
CA ILE A 47 6.39 5.17 18.10
C ILE A 47 5.64 6.03 17.06
N ASN A 48 4.43 6.52 17.33
CA ASN A 48 3.63 7.37 16.42
C ASN A 48 3.62 6.81 14.97
N LEU A 49 3.23 5.53 14.83
CA LEU A 49 3.24 4.78 13.56
C LEU A 49 2.18 5.26 12.57
N VAL A 50 1.04 5.65 13.11
CA VAL A 50 -0.06 6.33 12.44
C VAL A 50 -0.11 7.67 13.15
N GLY A 51 -0.30 8.79 12.43
CA GLY A 51 -0.22 10.13 13.01
C GLY A 51 -1.00 10.28 14.33
N GLU A 52 -0.57 11.22 15.19
CA GLU A 52 -1.19 11.46 16.49
C GLU A 52 -2.73 11.53 16.37
N ALA A 53 -3.42 10.63 17.09
CA ALA A 53 -4.88 10.59 17.27
C ALA A 53 -5.77 10.05 16.13
N GLU A 54 -5.42 8.92 15.49
CA GLU A 54 -6.38 8.20 14.64
C GLU A 54 -7.15 7.12 15.46
N PRO A 55 -8.49 7.22 15.60
CA PRO A 55 -9.31 6.20 16.27
C PRO A 55 -9.15 4.81 15.62
N SER A 56 -9.48 3.74 16.36
CA SER A 56 -9.48 2.36 15.83
C SER A 56 -10.31 2.20 14.54
N GLU A 57 -11.35 3.02 14.37
CA GLU A 57 -12.15 3.10 13.14
C GLU A 57 -11.36 3.56 11.91
N THR A 58 -10.27 4.34 12.07
CA THR A 58 -9.43 4.77 10.95
C THR A 58 -8.48 3.67 10.48
N VAL A 59 -8.09 2.73 11.35
CA VAL A 59 -7.16 1.67 10.95
C VAL A 59 -7.80 0.71 9.93
N GLY A 60 -9.08 0.38 10.11
CA GLY A 60 -9.86 -0.37 9.11
C GLY A 60 -9.85 0.30 7.73
N ARG A 61 -9.79 1.64 7.68
CA ARG A 61 -9.68 2.40 6.43
C ARG A 61 -8.35 2.17 5.74
N HIS A 62 -7.25 2.13 6.50
CA HIS A 62 -5.93 1.89 5.92
C HIS A 62 -5.85 0.52 5.25
N PHE A 63 -6.40 -0.52 5.87
CA PHE A 63 -6.47 -1.86 5.28
C PHE A 63 -7.27 -1.89 3.99
N LEU A 64 -8.49 -1.35 4.01
CA LEU A 64 -9.39 -1.37 2.84
C LEU A 64 -8.90 -0.49 1.70
N ASP A 65 -8.41 0.72 1.96
CA ASP A 65 -7.76 1.56 0.94
C ASP A 65 -6.58 0.81 0.30
N SER A 66 -5.80 0.08 1.11
CA SER A 66 -4.65 -0.70 0.60
C SER A 66 -5.08 -1.88 -0.26
N LEU A 67 -6.14 -2.59 0.15
CA LEU A 67 -6.70 -3.70 -0.63
C LEU A 67 -7.31 -3.20 -1.94
N ALA A 68 -7.92 -2.01 -1.95
CA ALA A 68 -8.51 -1.43 -3.16
C ALA A 68 -7.50 -1.28 -4.32
N CYS A 69 -6.18 -1.22 -4.05
CA CYS A 69 -5.15 -1.27 -5.08
C CYS A 69 -5.25 -2.52 -5.97
N LEU A 70 -5.77 -3.64 -5.46
CA LEU A 70 -5.96 -4.90 -6.21
C LEU A 70 -7.05 -4.80 -7.29
N ARG A 71 -7.83 -3.73 -7.32
CA ARG A 71 -8.81 -3.47 -8.38
C ARG A 71 -8.16 -3.08 -9.71
N VAL A 72 -6.92 -2.57 -9.64
CA VAL A 72 -6.15 -2.16 -10.83
C VAL A 72 -4.84 -2.92 -10.97
N LEU A 73 -4.26 -3.40 -9.87
CA LEU A 73 -3.09 -4.28 -9.89
C LEU A 73 -3.55 -5.74 -9.94
N ASP A 74 -3.24 -6.41 -11.04
CA ASP A 74 -3.54 -7.82 -11.25
C ASP A 74 -2.27 -8.68 -11.20
N ASP A 75 -2.42 -9.96 -11.52
CA ASP A 75 -1.35 -10.96 -11.46
C ASP A 75 -0.24 -10.73 -12.50
N ARG A 76 -0.35 -9.72 -13.36
CA ARG A 76 0.79 -9.28 -14.18
C ARG A 76 1.89 -8.72 -13.28
N VAL A 77 1.55 -8.16 -12.12
CA VAL A 77 2.53 -7.66 -11.16
C VAL A 77 3.18 -8.83 -10.43
N SER A 78 4.49 -9.00 -10.62
CA SER A 78 5.30 -9.99 -9.91
C SER A 78 6.13 -9.38 -8.78
N ALA A 79 6.35 -8.07 -8.82
CA ALA A 79 7.09 -7.33 -7.81
C ALA A 79 6.55 -5.91 -7.64
N LEU A 80 6.34 -5.50 -6.39
CA LEU A 80 5.83 -4.18 -6.00
C LEU A 80 6.83 -3.52 -5.04
N ALA A 81 7.14 -2.24 -5.26
CA ALA A 81 7.78 -1.42 -4.22
C ALA A 81 6.82 -0.37 -3.66
N ASP A 82 6.76 -0.30 -2.33
CA ASP A 82 6.00 0.71 -1.60
C ASP A 82 6.95 1.75 -1.00
N ILE A 83 6.85 2.98 -1.50
CA ILE A 83 7.78 4.06 -1.20
C ILE A 83 7.23 4.92 -0.07
N GLY A 84 7.95 4.96 1.06
CA GLY A 84 7.48 5.64 2.26
C GLY A 84 6.33 4.87 2.91
N THR A 85 6.46 3.55 3.02
CA THR A 85 5.38 2.64 3.46
C THR A 85 4.85 2.96 4.87
N GLY A 86 5.60 3.72 5.68
CA GLY A 86 5.19 4.10 7.03
C GLY A 86 5.01 2.88 7.92
N ALA A 87 3.77 2.68 8.36
CA ALA A 87 3.37 1.51 9.14
C ALA A 87 3.16 0.25 8.28
N GLY A 88 3.49 0.23 6.99
CA GLY A 88 3.36 -0.93 6.10
C GLY A 88 2.21 -0.81 5.09
N PHE A 89 1.65 0.39 4.88
CA PHE A 89 0.52 0.61 4.00
C PHE A 89 0.94 1.35 2.71
N PRO A 90 0.52 0.89 1.52
CA PRO A 90 -0.30 -0.31 1.27
C PRO A 90 0.50 -1.62 1.14
N GLY A 91 1.83 -1.57 1.05
CA GLY A 91 2.65 -2.67 0.57
C GLY A 91 2.54 -3.96 1.40
N PHE A 92 2.60 -3.89 2.73
CA PHE A 92 2.53 -5.08 3.58
C PHE A 92 1.14 -5.74 3.51
N VAL A 93 0.08 -4.95 3.40
CA VAL A 93 -1.30 -5.46 3.19
C VAL A 93 -1.39 -6.18 1.86
N LEU A 94 -0.80 -5.62 0.80
CA LEU A 94 -0.75 -6.26 -0.52
C LEU A 94 0.06 -7.55 -0.51
N ALA A 95 1.18 -7.60 0.21
CA ALA A 95 1.98 -8.81 0.37
C ALA A 95 1.19 -9.95 1.05
N ILE A 96 0.36 -9.62 2.04
CA ILE A 96 -0.55 -10.58 2.69
C ILE A 96 -1.61 -11.09 1.69
N ALA A 97 -2.22 -10.19 0.92
CA ALA A 97 -3.31 -10.52 0.00
C ALA A 97 -2.83 -11.22 -1.29
N ARG A 98 -1.54 -11.09 -1.64
CA ARG A 98 -0.92 -11.67 -2.83
C ARG A 98 0.40 -12.34 -2.45
N PRO A 99 0.35 -13.58 -1.91
CA PRO A 99 1.56 -14.30 -1.48
C PRO A 99 2.52 -14.63 -2.63
N GLY A 100 2.08 -14.56 -3.89
CA GLY A 100 2.93 -14.74 -5.07
C GLY A 100 3.73 -13.51 -5.48
N TRP A 101 3.51 -12.34 -4.88
CA TRP A 101 4.23 -11.11 -5.20
C TRP A 101 5.49 -10.98 -4.34
N HIS A 102 6.58 -10.44 -4.91
CA HIS A 102 7.70 -9.93 -4.11
C HIS A 102 7.44 -8.46 -3.75
N VAL A 103 7.35 -8.14 -2.46
CA VAL A 103 7.05 -6.77 -2.03
C VAL A 103 8.25 -6.15 -1.31
N THR A 104 8.74 -5.04 -1.84
CA THR A 104 9.80 -4.23 -1.22
C THR A 104 9.18 -3.02 -0.52
N LEU A 105 9.46 -2.86 0.77
CA LEU A 105 8.97 -1.75 1.58
C LEU A 105 10.12 -0.79 1.89
N LEU A 106 10.04 0.44 1.37
CA LEU A 106 11.01 1.49 1.67
C LEU A 106 10.54 2.39 2.80
N GLU A 107 11.33 2.48 3.88
CA GLU A 107 11.05 3.33 5.02
C GLU A 107 12.35 3.82 5.68
N PRO A 108 12.77 5.08 5.48
CA PRO A 108 14.04 5.59 6.02
C PRO A 108 14.07 5.72 7.55
N ASN A 109 12.92 5.75 8.23
CA ASN A 109 12.86 5.83 9.69
C ASN A 109 13.14 4.47 10.34
N GLY A 110 14.28 4.36 11.04
CA GLY A 110 14.70 3.11 11.67
C GLY A 110 13.72 2.52 12.70
N LYS A 111 12.92 3.34 13.40
CA LYS A 111 11.90 2.83 14.33
C LYS A 111 10.75 2.16 13.58
N ARG A 112 10.31 2.76 12.47
CA ARG A 112 9.28 2.19 11.60
C ARG A 112 9.79 0.97 10.85
N ALA A 113 11.03 0.98 10.35
CA ALA A 113 11.66 -0.21 9.78
C ALA A 113 11.74 -1.38 10.79
N SER A 114 12.09 -1.10 12.04
CA SER A 114 12.06 -2.09 13.13
C SER A 114 10.66 -2.66 13.38
N PHE A 115 9.63 -1.82 13.32
CA PHE A 115 8.25 -2.28 13.38
C PHE A 115 7.90 -3.20 12.20
N LEU A 116 8.27 -2.85 10.97
CA LEU A 116 7.99 -3.67 9.79
C LEU A 116 8.69 -5.03 9.86
N LEU A 117 9.92 -5.09 10.39
CA LEU A 117 10.63 -6.34 10.65
C LEU A 117 9.90 -7.21 11.68
N ALA A 118 9.43 -6.60 12.78
CA ALA A 118 8.63 -7.30 13.77
C ALA A 118 7.30 -7.79 13.20
N LEU A 119 6.65 -6.98 12.36
CA LEU A 119 5.41 -7.31 11.68
C LEU A 119 5.57 -8.48 10.71
N ARG A 120 6.64 -8.47 9.90
CA ARG A 120 7.04 -9.57 9.02
C ARG A 120 7.12 -10.89 9.78
N ALA A 121 7.86 -10.90 10.89
CA ALA A 121 8.02 -12.08 11.73
C ALA A 121 6.70 -12.50 12.42
N HIS A 122 5.93 -11.53 12.91
CA HIS A 122 4.69 -11.78 13.65
C HIS A 122 3.57 -12.38 12.78
N CYS A 123 3.44 -11.91 11.54
CA CYS A 123 2.44 -12.40 10.59
C CYS A 123 2.92 -13.60 9.77
N GLY A 124 4.21 -13.98 9.86
CA GLY A 124 4.82 -15.04 9.06
C GLY A 124 4.69 -14.78 7.56
N VAL A 125 5.09 -13.58 7.13
CA VAL A 125 5.00 -13.12 5.72
C VAL A 125 6.41 -13.03 5.15
N ASP A 126 6.80 -14.01 4.33
CA ASP A 126 8.18 -14.13 3.88
C ASP A 126 8.49 -13.39 2.58
N ASN A 127 7.47 -13.05 1.81
CA ASN A 127 7.55 -12.34 0.52
C ASN A 127 7.69 -10.81 0.65
N VAL A 128 8.19 -10.34 1.79
CA VAL A 128 8.42 -8.92 2.09
C VAL A 128 9.90 -8.67 2.37
N GLU A 129 10.46 -7.70 1.66
CA GLU A 129 11.78 -7.14 1.88
C GLU A 129 11.62 -5.73 2.47
N ILE A 130 12.37 -5.40 3.53
CA ILE A 130 12.35 -4.07 4.16
C ILE A 130 13.69 -3.37 3.91
N ILE A 131 13.65 -2.19 3.30
CA ILE A 131 14.83 -1.37 3.01
C ILE A 131 14.73 -0.06 3.78
N ALA A 132 15.62 0.12 4.76
CA ALA A 132 15.68 1.31 5.61
C ALA A 132 16.45 2.47 4.95
N ARG A 133 15.99 2.93 3.78
CA ARG A 133 16.63 3.99 2.98
C ARG A 133 15.60 4.94 2.37
N ARG A 134 16.05 6.09 1.88
CA ARG A 134 15.20 7.00 1.11
C ARG A 134 15.10 6.53 -0.34
N SER A 135 14.02 6.88 -1.01
CA SER A 135 13.85 6.59 -2.44
C SER A 135 14.94 7.24 -3.30
N SER A 136 15.44 8.42 -2.90
CA SER A 136 16.59 9.11 -3.51
C SER A 136 17.86 8.26 -3.56
N ASP A 137 17.97 7.28 -2.66
CA ASP A 137 19.15 6.42 -2.56
C ASP A 137 19.05 5.18 -3.48
N LEU A 138 17.87 4.94 -4.06
CA LEU A 138 17.64 3.90 -5.06
C LEU A 138 18.07 4.41 -6.43
N GLN A 139 18.95 3.67 -7.10
CA GLN A 139 19.43 4.01 -8.44
C GLN A 139 18.72 3.19 -9.53
N GLY A 140 18.21 3.87 -10.55
CA GLY A 140 17.62 3.25 -11.74
C GLY A 140 16.17 2.78 -11.59
N GLN A 141 15.73 2.04 -12.60
CA GLN A 141 14.45 1.37 -12.70
C GLN A 141 14.50 -0.01 -12.02
N ILE A 142 13.78 -0.23 -10.92
CA ILE A 142 14.07 -1.38 -10.05
C ILE A 142 12.84 -2.27 -9.77
N HIS A 143 11.63 -1.84 -10.14
CA HIS A 143 10.42 -2.59 -9.79
C HIS A 143 9.41 -2.67 -10.92
N HIS A 144 8.63 -3.76 -10.94
CA HIS A 144 7.58 -3.95 -11.94
C HIS A 144 6.38 -3.05 -11.66
N ALA A 145 6.00 -2.89 -10.40
CA ALA A 145 5.03 -1.90 -9.97
C ALA A 145 5.58 -1.08 -8.79
N VAL A 146 5.22 0.19 -8.72
CA VAL A 146 5.53 1.06 -7.58
C VAL A 146 4.27 1.75 -7.07
N CYS A 147 4.16 1.91 -5.76
CA CYS A 147 3.09 2.66 -5.10
C CYS A 147 3.66 3.53 -3.98
N SER A 148 2.88 4.52 -3.57
CA SER A 148 3.13 5.31 -2.37
C SER A 148 1.79 5.85 -1.89
N ARG A 149 1.61 5.91 -0.57
CA ARG A 149 0.43 6.47 0.06
C ARG A 149 0.80 7.62 0.99
N ALA A 150 0.19 8.78 0.76
CA ALA A 150 0.30 9.96 1.64
C ALA A 150 1.73 10.46 1.94
N THR A 151 2.73 10.02 1.16
CA THR A 151 4.14 10.45 1.30
C THR A 151 4.46 11.67 0.44
N PHE A 152 3.81 11.79 -0.72
CA PHE A 152 4.06 12.86 -1.70
C PHE A 152 2.73 13.43 -2.22
N PRO A 153 2.71 14.70 -2.64
CA PRO A 153 1.69 15.19 -3.57
C PRO A 153 1.68 14.34 -4.85
N ALA A 154 0.50 14.16 -5.46
CA ALA A 154 0.36 13.24 -6.59
C ALA A 154 1.29 13.53 -7.79
N PRO A 155 1.49 14.79 -8.26
CA PRO A 155 2.43 15.06 -9.35
C PRO A 155 3.87 14.70 -9.00
N VAL A 156 4.29 14.94 -7.75
CA VAL A 156 5.62 14.58 -7.24
C VAL A 156 5.78 13.06 -7.19
N TRP A 157 4.75 12.34 -6.73
CA TRP A 157 4.75 10.88 -6.74
C TRP A 157 4.81 10.32 -8.16
N ILE A 158 4.06 10.87 -9.11
CA ILE A 158 4.07 10.42 -10.50
C ILE A 158 5.48 10.51 -11.08
N ALA A 159 6.17 11.63 -10.86
CA ALA A 159 7.55 11.80 -11.30
C ALA A 159 8.52 10.81 -10.64
N GLU A 160 8.43 10.66 -9.32
CA GLU A 160 9.29 9.73 -8.57
C GLU A 160 9.01 8.27 -8.93
N GLY A 161 7.74 7.90 -9.07
CA GLY A 161 7.32 6.58 -9.51
C GLY A 161 7.80 6.28 -10.93
N GLY A 162 7.74 7.26 -11.84
CA GLY A 162 8.27 7.14 -13.19
C GLY A 162 9.79 6.95 -13.25
N ARG A 163 10.54 7.44 -12.25
CA ARG A 163 11.98 7.19 -12.10
C ARG A 163 12.28 5.76 -11.63
N LEU A 164 11.42 5.21 -10.76
CA LEU A 164 11.63 3.93 -10.07
C LEU A 164 11.04 2.72 -10.81
N ALA A 165 9.98 2.92 -11.58
CA ALA A 165 9.32 1.87 -12.37
C ALA A 165 10.16 1.49 -13.58
N LYS A 166 10.27 0.18 -13.83
CA LYS A 166 10.90 -0.31 -15.06
C LYS A 166 10.06 -0.05 -16.30
N ASP A 167 10.72 -0.02 -17.45
CA ASP A 167 10.07 0.03 -18.75
C ASP A 167 9.02 -1.09 -18.87
N GLY A 168 7.82 -0.71 -19.32
CA GLY A 168 6.65 -1.57 -19.37
C GLY A 168 5.96 -1.82 -18.03
N GLY A 169 6.56 -1.40 -16.91
CA GLY A 169 6.02 -1.50 -15.55
C GLY A 169 5.02 -0.40 -15.20
N PHE A 170 4.64 -0.34 -13.92
CA PHE A 170 3.46 0.37 -13.45
C PHE A 170 3.75 1.35 -12.32
N VAL A 171 3.05 2.48 -12.32
CA VAL A 171 2.99 3.44 -11.21
C VAL A 171 1.53 3.56 -10.77
N LEU A 172 1.26 3.21 -9.52
CA LEU A 172 -0.06 3.34 -8.91
C LEU A 172 -0.13 4.63 -8.10
N VAL A 173 -1.13 5.46 -8.38
CA VAL A 173 -1.46 6.64 -7.60
C VAL A 173 -2.81 6.44 -6.91
N MET A 174 -2.81 6.52 -5.58
CA MET A 174 -4.02 6.46 -4.75
C MET A 174 -4.45 7.87 -4.39
N THR A 175 -5.68 8.26 -4.73
CA THR A 175 -6.16 9.64 -4.54
C THR A 175 -7.68 9.67 -4.29
N ALA A 176 -8.22 10.81 -3.83
CA ALA A 176 -9.66 11.03 -3.68
C ALA A 176 -10.27 11.80 -4.86
N ARG A 177 -9.44 12.30 -5.78
CA ARG A 177 -9.80 13.05 -6.99
C ARG A 177 -9.43 12.25 -8.23
N GLY A 178 -9.99 12.59 -9.38
CA GLY A 178 -9.50 12.12 -10.68
C GLY A 178 -8.11 12.69 -11.03
N GLU A 179 -7.60 12.28 -12.18
CA GLU A 179 -6.37 12.83 -12.75
C GLU A 179 -6.54 14.34 -13.06
N THR A 180 -5.51 15.13 -12.78
CA THR A 180 -5.48 16.57 -13.07
C THR A 180 -4.43 16.94 -14.12
N ALA A 181 -4.49 18.16 -14.63
CA ALA A 181 -3.53 18.65 -15.63
C ALA A 181 -2.07 18.55 -15.13
N GLU A 182 -1.80 18.88 -13.87
CA GLU A 182 -0.47 18.74 -13.26
C GLU A 182 -0.01 17.26 -13.20
N ASP A 183 -0.94 16.34 -12.94
CA ASP A 183 -0.64 14.91 -12.94
C ASP A 183 -0.28 14.42 -14.36
N GLN A 184 -1.00 14.90 -15.38
CA GLN A 184 -0.74 14.59 -16.80
C GLN A 184 0.60 15.14 -17.27
N GLU A 185 0.94 16.37 -16.91
CA GLU A 185 2.23 16.99 -17.21
C GLU A 185 3.38 16.20 -16.59
N ALA A 186 3.25 15.84 -15.30
CA ALA A 186 4.24 15.02 -14.61
C ALA A 186 4.38 13.62 -15.24
N ALA A 187 3.26 13.00 -15.64
CA ALA A 187 3.26 11.70 -16.29
C ALA A 187 3.97 11.75 -17.66
N ALA A 188 3.63 12.73 -18.49
CA ALA A 188 4.25 12.92 -19.80
C ALA A 188 5.75 13.17 -19.70
N ALA A 189 6.18 14.05 -18.78
CA ALA A 189 7.59 14.33 -18.52
C ALA A 189 8.36 13.10 -18.02
N SER A 190 7.66 12.13 -17.43
CA SER A 190 8.23 10.92 -16.86
C SER A 190 8.07 9.68 -17.75
N GLY A 191 7.62 9.83 -19.00
CA GLY A 191 7.40 8.71 -19.91
C GLY A 191 6.33 7.73 -19.42
N LEU A 192 5.30 8.24 -18.74
CA LEU A 192 4.18 7.48 -18.22
C LEU A 192 2.93 7.73 -19.07
N SER A 193 2.17 6.66 -19.32
CA SER A 193 0.86 6.73 -19.98
C SER A 193 -0.21 6.21 -19.01
N LEU A 194 -1.29 6.97 -18.82
CA LEU A 194 -2.42 6.52 -18.03
C LEU A 194 -3.14 5.37 -18.76
N ILE A 195 -3.25 4.22 -18.10
CA ILE A 195 -3.87 3.01 -18.67
C ILE A 195 -5.09 2.52 -17.88
N GLY A 196 -5.34 3.11 -16.71
CA GLY A 196 -6.47 2.73 -15.89
C GLY A 196 -6.88 3.84 -14.92
N VAL A 197 -8.19 4.05 -14.83
CA VAL A 197 -8.83 4.90 -13.83
C VAL A 197 -9.91 4.04 -13.18
N ASP A 198 -9.74 3.72 -11.91
CA ASP A 198 -10.73 2.98 -11.13
C ASP A 198 -11.28 3.89 -10.04
N GLN A 199 -12.54 4.28 -10.20
CA GLN A 199 -13.29 5.07 -9.23
C GLN A 199 -14.19 4.14 -8.42
N TYR A 200 -14.11 4.26 -7.10
CA TYR A 200 -14.87 3.44 -6.17
C TYR A 200 -15.23 4.25 -4.94
N GLU A 201 -16.20 3.76 -4.19
CA GLU A 201 -16.70 4.41 -2.98
C GLU A 201 -16.51 3.47 -1.79
N LEU A 202 -15.96 4.02 -0.71
CA LEU A 202 -15.85 3.35 0.59
C LEU A 202 -16.66 4.14 1.62
N PHE A 203 -16.76 3.61 2.84
CA PHE A 203 -17.58 4.20 3.91
C PHE A 203 -17.20 5.66 4.27
N TRP A 204 -16.04 6.13 3.82
CA TRP A 204 -15.51 7.48 4.03
C TRP A 204 -15.41 8.30 2.74
N GLY A 205 -16.15 7.91 1.70
CA GLY A 205 -16.33 8.68 0.47
C GLY A 205 -15.54 8.17 -0.72
N PRO A 206 -15.53 8.95 -1.83
CA PRO A 206 -14.98 8.52 -3.10
C PRO A 206 -13.46 8.39 -3.05
N ARG A 207 -12.96 7.43 -3.82
CA ARG A 207 -11.56 7.15 -4.04
C ARG A 207 -11.31 6.87 -5.51
N THR A 208 -10.07 7.06 -5.92
CA THR A 208 -9.62 6.82 -7.28
C THR A 208 -8.23 6.21 -7.24
N ASN A 209 -8.07 5.10 -7.95
CA ASN A 209 -6.77 4.56 -8.29
C ASN A 209 -6.47 4.94 -9.74
N LEU A 210 -5.34 5.63 -9.97
CA LEU A 210 -4.80 5.90 -11.30
C LEU A 210 -3.64 4.94 -11.53
N LEU A 211 -3.71 4.16 -12.61
CA LEU A 211 -2.66 3.24 -13.00
C LEU A 211 -1.97 3.77 -14.25
N TYR A 212 -0.70 4.13 -14.11
CA TYR A 212 0.15 4.52 -15.21
C TYR A 212 1.05 3.35 -15.62
N ARG A 213 1.39 3.28 -16.91
CA ARG A 213 2.39 2.39 -17.45
C ARG A 213 3.61 3.18 -17.92
N LYS A 214 4.81 2.71 -17.57
CA LYS A 214 6.07 3.23 -18.09
C LYS A 214 6.23 2.79 -19.55
N VAL A 215 6.31 3.77 -20.44
CA VAL A 215 6.54 3.53 -21.87
C VAL A 215 8.02 3.20 -22.07
N SER A 216 8.30 2.08 -22.75
CA SER A 216 9.65 1.73 -23.17
C SER A 216 10.13 2.71 -24.24
N HIS A 217 11.33 3.26 -24.07
CA HIS A 217 12.00 4.08 -25.08
C HIS A 217 12.89 3.23 -26.00
#